data_AF-A0AAU2FCW7-F1
#
_entry.id   AF-A0AAU2FCW7-F1
#
_cell.length_a   1.000
_cell.length_b   1.000
_cell.length_c   1.000
_cell.angle_alpha   90.00
_cell.angle_beta   90.00
_cell.angle_gamma   90.00
#
_symmetry.space_group_name_H-M   'P 1'
#
loop_
_entity.id
_entity.type
_entity.pdbx_description
1 polymer ?
#
loop_
_entity_poly.entity_id
_entity_poly.type
_entity_poly.pdbx_seq_one_letter_code
_entity_poly.pdbx_strand_id
1 'polypeptide(L)'
;MGFIVAYSIGHLIPPMSPTESPDDVVAFLKDNRTGILTCVALMVLLVPFEYPYVVVTSMQMRRVEGGWGLLSMIQLTTGVVAPIGFFFPLAILAAAAYRPELHSVDVLTAMVDTFWLMFVGNACIFVLQVWSIGYASFIDHTRQKPLFPRWYGWLSLVLGVTLIPGAFVFLNQDGPLAWNGLLANIIPSVAYAVWKIATPYVLLKAITDEEKELADKPANEPVTV
;
A
#
# COMPACT_ATOMS: atom_id res chain seq x y z
N MET A 1 -8.10 0.87 -7.46
CA MET A 1 -9.59 0.83 -7.50
C MET A 1 -10.15 -0.43 -6.87
N GLY A 2 -9.67 -1.64 -7.23
CA GLY A 2 -10.17 -2.90 -6.65
C GLY A 2 -10.13 -3.00 -5.12
N PHE A 3 -9.10 -2.42 -4.48
CA PHE A 3 -8.99 -2.33 -3.02
C PHE A 3 -10.18 -1.64 -2.34
N ILE A 4 -10.54 -0.44 -2.81
CA ILE A 4 -11.63 0.35 -2.22
C ILE A 4 -12.94 -0.42 -2.36
N VAL A 5 -13.20 -0.98 -3.55
CA VAL A 5 -14.40 -1.78 -3.82
C VAL A 5 -14.49 -2.98 -2.88
N ALA A 6 -13.40 -3.74 -2.72
CA ALA A 6 -13.38 -4.91 -1.84
C ALA A 6 -13.67 -4.52 -0.37
N TYR A 7 -12.98 -3.49 0.15
CA TYR A 7 -13.17 -3.03 1.52
C TYR A 7 -14.57 -2.44 1.77
N SER A 8 -15.17 -1.78 0.77
CA SER A 8 -16.55 -1.32 0.85
C SER A 8 -17.54 -2.49 0.93
N ILE A 9 -17.35 -3.57 0.17
CA ILE A 9 -18.17 -4.79 0.26
C ILE A 9 -18.04 -5.43 1.65
N GLY A 10 -16.85 -5.36 2.26
CA GLY A 10 -16.58 -5.84 3.62
C GLY A 10 -17.11 -4.95 4.74
N HIS A 11 -17.73 -3.81 4.43
CA HIS A 11 -18.11 -2.79 5.43
C HIS A 11 -16.93 -2.31 6.29
N LEU A 12 -15.72 -2.25 5.71
CA LEU A 12 -14.49 -1.81 6.39
C LEU A 12 -14.17 -0.33 6.16
N ILE A 13 -15.06 0.39 5.47
CA ILE A 13 -14.97 1.83 5.23
C ILE A 13 -16.32 2.44 5.61
N PRO A 14 -16.40 3.25 6.70
CA PRO A 14 -15.31 3.65 7.59
C PRO A 14 -14.80 2.51 8.49
N PRO A 15 -13.58 2.63 9.06
CA PRO A 15 -13.07 1.69 10.06
C PRO A 15 -13.91 1.66 11.33
N MET A 16 -13.97 0.49 11.97
CA MET A 16 -14.57 0.32 13.29
C MET A 16 -13.81 1.11 14.36
N SER A 17 -14.50 1.64 15.37
CA SER A 17 -13.84 2.35 16.48
C SER A 17 -13.07 1.39 17.39
N PRO A 18 -11.88 1.74 17.90
CA PRO A 18 -11.22 0.99 18.98
C PRO A 18 -12.00 0.92 20.28
N THR A 19 -13.02 1.76 20.42
CA THR A 19 -13.87 1.86 21.61
C THR A 19 -15.26 1.25 21.42
N GLU A 20 -15.50 0.54 20.32
CA GLU A 20 -16.74 -0.23 20.14
C GLU A 20 -16.92 -1.24 21.28
N SER A 21 -18.17 -1.51 21.66
CA SER A 21 -18.42 -2.53 22.67
C SER A 21 -18.09 -3.92 22.10
N PRO A 22 -17.63 -4.87 22.93
CA PRO A 22 -17.36 -6.22 22.47
C PRO A 22 -18.58 -6.91 21.81
N ASP A 23 -19.79 -6.59 22.26
CA ASP A 23 -21.02 -7.11 21.67
C ASP A 23 -21.27 -6.54 20.26
N ASP A 24 -20.96 -5.26 20.04
CA ASP A 24 -21.07 -4.61 18.72
C ASP A 24 -20.05 -5.20 17.73
N VAL A 25 -18.85 -5.55 18.19
CA VAL A 25 -17.85 -6.26 17.37
C VAL A 25 -18.39 -7.60 16.89
N VAL A 26 -19.02 -8.36 17.79
CA VAL A 26 -19.62 -9.66 17.44
C VAL A 26 -20.80 -9.51 16.50
N ALA A 27 -21.65 -8.50 16.72
CA ALA A 27 -22.76 -8.19 15.83
C ALA A 27 -22.25 -7.85 14.42
N PHE A 28 -21.23 -6.97 14.31
CA PHE A 28 -20.61 -6.62 13.04
C PHE A 28 -20.09 -7.84 12.27
N LEU A 29 -19.39 -8.75 12.94
CA LEU A 29 -18.84 -9.96 12.31
C LEU A 29 -19.94 -10.89 11.79
N LYS A 30 -21.06 -11.01 12.51
CA LYS A 30 -22.21 -11.84 12.11
C LYS A 30 -22.98 -11.22 10.96
N ASP A 31 -23.33 -9.94 11.10
CA ASP A 31 -24.20 -9.23 10.15
C ASP A 31 -23.49 -9.00 8.80
N ASN A 32 -22.17 -8.81 8.81
CA ASN A 32 -21.38 -8.54 7.61
C ASN A 32 -20.54 -9.74 7.16
N ARG A 33 -20.76 -10.94 7.71
CA ARG A 33 -19.96 -12.15 7.46
C ARG A 33 -19.66 -12.39 5.97
N THR A 34 -20.70 -12.41 5.15
CA THR A 34 -20.55 -12.67 3.71
C THR A 34 -19.73 -11.57 3.03
N GLY A 35 -19.99 -10.31 3.37
CA GLY A 35 -19.25 -9.16 2.85
C GLY A 35 -17.77 -9.22 3.20
N ILE A 36 -17.44 -9.51 4.46
CA ILE A 36 -16.05 -9.65 4.94
C ILE A 36 -15.33 -10.77 4.19
N LEU A 37 -15.93 -11.96 4.08
CA LEU A 37 -15.32 -13.09 3.38
C LEU A 37 -15.18 -12.84 1.87
N THR A 38 -16.14 -12.15 1.25
CA THR A 38 -16.04 -11.72 -0.15
C THR A 38 -14.93 -10.68 -0.33
N CYS A 39 -14.80 -9.72 0.59
CA CYS A 39 -13.68 -8.76 0.60
C CYS A 39 -12.35 -9.51 0.63
N VAL A 40 -12.17 -10.45 1.57
CA VAL A 40 -10.95 -11.25 1.68
C VAL A 40 -10.66 -12.01 0.39
N ALA A 41 -11.66 -12.67 -0.21
CA ALA A 41 -11.49 -13.42 -1.45
C ALA A 41 -11.05 -12.52 -2.62
N LEU A 42 -11.70 -11.36 -2.79
CA LEU A 42 -11.31 -10.37 -3.80
C LEU A 42 -9.89 -9.85 -3.55
N MET A 43 -9.57 -9.57 -2.29
CA MET A 43 -8.27 -9.07 -1.87
C MET A 43 -7.15 -10.07 -2.16
N VAL A 44 -7.36 -11.37 -1.90
CA VAL A 44 -6.41 -12.43 -2.26
C VAL A 44 -6.15 -12.48 -3.77
N LEU A 45 -7.15 -12.21 -4.60
CA LEU A 45 -7.00 -12.18 -6.06
C LEU A 45 -6.33 -10.90 -6.56
N LEU A 46 -6.53 -9.78 -5.88
CA LEU A 46 -6.06 -8.46 -6.32
C LEU A 46 -4.65 -8.12 -5.82
N VAL A 47 -4.31 -8.51 -4.60
CA VAL A 47 -3.04 -8.17 -3.95
C VAL A 47 -1.79 -8.64 -4.73
N PRO A 48 -1.75 -9.82 -5.37
CA PRO A 48 -0.59 -10.24 -6.16
C PRO A 48 -0.24 -9.33 -7.35
N PHE A 49 -1.19 -8.54 -7.86
CA PHE A 49 -0.92 -7.57 -8.94
C PHE A 49 -0.04 -6.40 -8.49
N GLU A 50 0.26 -6.28 -7.19
CA GLU A 50 1.26 -5.35 -6.69
C GLU A 50 2.68 -5.77 -7.07
N TYR A 51 2.98 -7.06 -7.26
CA TYR A 51 4.34 -7.51 -7.59
C TYR A 51 4.84 -6.96 -8.93
N PRO A 52 4.10 -7.07 -10.06
CA PRO A 52 4.52 -6.43 -11.31
C PRO A 52 4.72 -4.93 -11.17
N TYR A 53 3.85 -4.25 -10.42
CA TYR A 53 3.95 -2.81 -10.17
C TYR A 53 5.25 -2.44 -9.43
N VAL A 54 5.58 -3.20 -8.39
CA VAL A 54 6.82 -3.03 -7.63
C VAL A 54 8.02 -3.24 -8.54
N VAL A 55 8.07 -4.37 -9.26
CA VAL A 55 9.18 -4.75 -10.13
C VAL A 55 9.43 -3.72 -11.23
N VAL A 56 8.38 -3.30 -11.94
CA VAL A 56 8.51 -2.28 -13.00
C VAL A 56 9.01 -0.96 -12.43
N THR A 57 8.52 -0.54 -11.27
CA THR A 57 9.01 0.67 -10.60
C THR A 57 10.49 0.53 -10.24
N SER A 58 10.92 -0.62 -9.70
CA SER A 58 12.34 -0.88 -9.37
C SER A 58 13.21 -0.82 -10.62
N MET A 59 12.74 -1.38 -11.74
CA MET A 59 13.48 -1.37 -13.01
C MET A 59 13.68 0.06 -13.54
N GLN A 60 12.66 0.92 -13.44
CA GLN A 60 12.79 2.32 -13.80
C GLN A 60 13.74 3.07 -12.86
N MET A 61 13.67 2.80 -11.55
CA MET A 61 14.63 3.37 -10.58
C MET A 61 16.06 2.90 -10.82
N ARG A 62 16.25 1.63 -11.22
CA ARG A 62 17.55 1.09 -11.61
C ARG A 62 18.16 1.88 -12.78
N ARG A 63 17.34 2.31 -13.74
CA ARG A 63 17.78 3.19 -14.86
C ARG A 63 18.15 4.58 -14.37
N VAL A 64 17.48 5.12 -13.36
CA VAL A 64 17.86 6.39 -12.71
C VAL A 64 19.24 6.27 -12.05
N GLU A 65 19.47 5.19 -11.29
CA GLU A 65 20.72 4.97 -10.56
C GLU A 65 21.87 4.43 -11.43
N GLY A 66 21.62 4.09 -12.70
CA GLY A 66 22.61 3.46 -13.59
C GLY A 66 22.95 2.01 -13.23
N GLY A 67 22.17 1.37 -12.37
CA GLY A 67 22.43 0.05 -11.80
C GLY A 67 21.50 -0.25 -10.63
N TRP A 68 21.69 -1.40 -9.98
CA TRP A 68 20.95 -1.74 -8.75
C TRP A 68 21.55 -0.98 -7.56
N GLY A 69 21.14 0.27 -7.40
CA GLY A 69 21.54 1.15 -6.32
C GLY A 69 20.65 1.02 -5.07
N LEU A 70 20.92 1.88 -4.09
CA LEU A 70 20.24 1.85 -2.79
C LEU A 70 18.74 2.11 -2.93
N LEU A 71 18.32 3.08 -3.75
CA LEU A 71 16.91 3.46 -3.86
C LEU A 71 16.09 2.40 -4.58
N SER A 72 16.58 1.84 -5.68
CA SER A 72 15.91 0.75 -6.41
C SER A 72 15.80 -0.52 -5.56
N MET A 73 16.82 -0.86 -4.78
CA MET A 73 16.80 -2.02 -3.89
C MET A 73 15.88 -1.82 -2.68
N ILE A 74 15.87 -0.64 -2.04
CA ILE A 74 14.92 -0.33 -0.97
C ILE A 74 13.49 -0.42 -1.52
N GLN A 75 13.19 0.21 -2.67
CA GLN A 75 11.85 0.15 -3.24
C GLN A 75 11.42 -1.29 -3.55
N LEU A 76 12.31 -2.11 -4.10
CA LEU A 76 12.01 -3.51 -4.44
C LEU A 76 11.72 -4.33 -3.19
N THR A 77 12.64 -4.30 -2.22
CA THR A 77 12.55 -5.12 -1.01
C THR A 77 11.36 -4.74 -0.14
N THR A 78 11.11 -3.44 0.05
CA THR A 78 9.94 -2.96 0.80
C THR A 78 8.63 -3.21 0.04
N GLY A 79 8.65 -3.09 -1.29
CA GLY A 79 7.47 -3.33 -2.12
C GLY A 79 7.02 -4.78 -2.16
N VAL A 80 7.95 -5.74 -2.18
CA VAL A 80 7.63 -7.17 -2.14
C VAL A 80 6.97 -7.59 -0.82
N VAL A 81 7.19 -6.85 0.26
CA VAL A 81 6.52 -7.04 1.56
C VAL A 81 5.09 -6.48 1.55
N ALA A 82 4.76 -5.54 0.65
CA ALA A 82 3.47 -4.86 0.64
C ALA A 82 2.27 -5.82 0.54
N PRO A 83 2.25 -6.80 -0.39
CA PRO A 83 1.17 -7.78 -0.48
C PRO A 83 0.85 -8.49 0.83
N ILE A 84 1.91 -8.87 1.55
CA ILE A 84 1.83 -9.60 2.81
C ILE A 84 1.21 -8.73 3.90
N GLY A 85 1.57 -7.43 3.93
CA GLY A 85 1.00 -6.45 4.84
C GLY A 85 -0.51 -6.20 4.66
N PHE A 86 -1.05 -6.52 3.48
CA PHE A 86 -2.49 -6.49 3.23
C PHE A 86 -3.18 -7.82 3.52
N PHE A 87 -2.54 -8.92 3.13
CA PHE A 87 -3.13 -10.25 3.26
C PHE A 87 -3.24 -10.72 4.72
N PHE A 88 -2.20 -10.56 5.53
CA PHE A 88 -2.21 -11.10 6.91
C PHE A 88 -3.30 -10.49 7.79
N PRO A 89 -3.49 -9.15 7.85
CA PRO A 89 -4.61 -8.59 8.59
C PRO A 89 -5.94 -9.19 8.13
N LEU A 90 -6.18 -9.23 6.82
CA LEU A 90 -7.42 -9.77 6.27
C LEU A 90 -7.61 -11.25 6.58
N ALA A 91 -6.54 -12.05 6.67
CA ALA A 91 -6.62 -13.44 7.07
C ALA A 91 -7.07 -13.59 8.54
N ILE A 92 -6.62 -12.70 9.44
CA ILE A 92 -7.10 -12.65 10.82
C ILE A 92 -8.59 -12.31 10.86
N LEU A 93 -9.00 -11.26 10.14
CA LEU A 93 -10.40 -10.86 10.07
C LEU A 93 -11.29 -11.97 9.45
N ALA A 94 -10.80 -12.64 8.42
CA ALA A 94 -11.48 -13.78 7.80
C ALA A 94 -11.69 -14.91 8.81
N ALA A 95 -10.68 -15.23 9.61
CA ALA A 95 -10.80 -16.26 10.63
C ALA A 95 -11.84 -15.90 11.70
N ALA A 96 -11.92 -14.62 12.11
CA ALA A 96 -12.95 -14.14 13.03
C ALA A 96 -14.36 -14.25 12.43
N ALA A 97 -14.54 -13.87 11.16
CA ALA A 97 -15.82 -13.91 10.46
C ALA A 97 -16.23 -15.31 9.95
N TYR A 98 -15.31 -16.29 9.88
CA TYR A 98 -15.59 -17.58 9.25
C TYR A 98 -16.68 -18.36 10.00
N ARG A 99 -16.58 -18.41 11.34
CA ARG A 99 -17.52 -19.09 12.26
C ARG A 99 -17.61 -18.33 13.60
N PRO A 100 -18.09 -17.06 13.60
CA PRO A 100 -18.06 -16.21 14.79
C PRO A 100 -18.86 -16.81 15.97
N GLU A 101 -19.87 -17.64 15.70
CA GLU A 101 -20.67 -18.33 16.71
C GLU A 101 -19.91 -19.38 17.55
N LEU A 102 -18.75 -19.86 17.10
CA LEU A 102 -17.95 -20.87 17.81
C LEU A 102 -16.90 -20.27 18.75
N HIS A 103 -16.73 -18.96 18.74
CA HIS A 103 -15.67 -18.26 19.46
C HIS A 103 -16.24 -17.37 20.57
N SER A 104 -15.48 -17.19 21.65
CA SER A 104 -15.86 -16.25 22.70
C SER A 104 -15.74 -14.81 22.22
N VAL A 105 -16.49 -13.91 22.86
CA VAL A 105 -16.46 -12.47 22.59
C VAL A 105 -15.02 -11.93 22.68
N ASP A 106 -14.29 -12.25 23.75
CA ASP A 106 -12.91 -11.79 23.95
C ASP A 106 -11.95 -12.20 22.82
N VAL A 107 -12.10 -13.41 22.27
CA VAL A 107 -11.26 -13.88 21.14
C VAL A 107 -11.58 -13.10 19.88
N LEU A 108 -12.86 -12.88 19.59
CA LEU A 108 -13.28 -12.13 18.41
C LEU A 108 -12.85 -10.67 18.47
N THR A 109 -13.01 -10.03 19.63
CA THR A 109 -12.54 -8.66 19.86
C THR A 109 -11.03 -8.56 19.66
N ALA A 110 -10.24 -9.43 20.28
CA ALA A 110 -8.78 -9.43 20.11
C ALA A 110 -8.34 -9.65 18.66
N MET A 111 -9.07 -10.48 17.89
CA MET A 111 -8.79 -10.70 16.47
C MET A 111 -9.11 -9.46 15.62
N VAL A 112 -10.21 -8.76 15.90
CA VAL A 112 -10.58 -7.52 15.20
C VAL A 112 -9.60 -6.39 15.54
N ASP A 113 -9.20 -6.26 16.80
CA ASP A 113 -8.15 -5.32 17.22
C ASP A 113 -6.83 -5.61 16.50
N THR A 114 -6.44 -6.89 16.46
CA THR A 114 -5.23 -7.34 15.75
C THR A 114 -5.31 -7.01 14.26
N PHE A 115 -6.47 -7.22 13.63
CA PHE A 115 -6.69 -6.84 12.24
C PHE A 115 -6.43 -5.34 12.01
N TRP A 116 -7.06 -4.46 12.79
CA TRP A 116 -6.93 -3.02 12.60
C TRP A 116 -5.54 -2.50 12.93
N LEU A 117 -4.95 -2.98 14.03
CA LEU A 117 -3.59 -2.63 14.44
C LEU A 117 -2.56 -3.05 13.39
N MET A 118 -2.68 -4.26 12.85
CA MET A 118 -1.79 -4.70 11.77
C MET A 118 -2.05 -3.92 10.49
N PHE A 119 -3.31 -3.75 10.07
CA PHE A 119 -3.64 -3.09 8.81
C PHE A 119 -3.18 -1.62 8.77
N VAL A 120 -3.50 -0.84 9.81
CA VAL A 120 -3.16 0.58 9.86
C VAL A 120 -1.71 0.78 10.32
N GLY A 121 -1.25 -0.01 11.29
CA GLY A 121 0.12 0.08 11.81
C GLY A 121 1.18 -0.26 10.77
N ASN A 122 0.86 -1.16 9.84
CA ASN A 122 1.75 -1.53 8.75
C ASN A 122 2.00 -0.36 7.77
N ALA A 123 1.19 0.70 7.74
CA ALA A 123 1.36 1.82 6.82
C ALA A 123 2.77 2.44 6.87
N CYS A 124 3.37 2.55 8.06
CA CYS A 124 4.66 3.20 8.25
C CYS A 124 5.83 2.44 7.59
N ILE A 125 5.71 1.13 7.33
CA ILE A 125 6.80 0.38 6.67
C ILE A 125 7.03 0.85 5.23
N PHE A 126 5.99 1.41 4.60
CA PHE A 126 6.05 1.88 3.22
C PHE A 126 6.67 3.27 3.07
N VAL A 127 6.97 3.96 4.16
CA VAL A 127 7.61 5.30 4.12
C VAL A 127 8.91 5.24 3.33
N LEU A 128 9.77 4.27 3.62
CA LEU A 128 11.03 4.09 2.90
C LEU A 128 10.79 3.81 1.41
N GLN A 129 9.77 3.00 1.09
CA GLN A 129 9.44 2.69 -0.30
C GLN A 129 9.09 3.95 -1.11
N VAL A 130 8.16 4.75 -0.61
CA VAL A 130 7.66 5.94 -1.33
C VAL A 130 8.69 7.07 -1.29
N TRP A 131 9.49 7.18 -0.24
CA TRP A 131 10.59 8.14 -0.20
C TRP A 131 11.72 7.76 -1.15
N SER A 132 12.04 6.48 -1.32
CA SER A 132 13.02 6.07 -2.34
C SER A 132 12.58 6.49 -3.75
N ILE A 133 11.30 6.34 -4.08
CA ILE A 133 10.72 6.84 -5.33
C ILE A 133 10.78 8.37 -5.40
N GLY A 134 10.43 9.04 -4.30
CA GLY A 134 10.50 10.49 -4.15
C GLY A 134 11.89 11.03 -4.46
N TYR A 135 12.92 10.53 -3.78
CA TYR A 135 14.31 10.92 -3.99
C TYR A 135 14.82 10.58 -5.38
N ALA A 136 14.46 9.42 -5.93
CA ALA A 136 14.84 9.04 -7.30
C ALA A 136 14.40 10.08 -8.34
N SER A 137 13.25 10.72 -8.15
CA SER A 137 12.77 11.78 -9.06
C SER A 137 13.59 13.09 -9.02
N PHE A 138 14.40 13.30 -7.97
CA PHE A 138 15.22 14.50 -7.82
C PHE A 138 16.67 14.29 -8.22
N ILE A 139 17.18 13.06 -8.16
CA ILE A 139 18.58 12.74 -8.49
C ILE A 139 18.80 12.37 -9.97
N ASP A 140 17.74 12.21 -10.75
CA ASP A 140 17.82 11.93 -12.19
C ASP A 140 18.31 13.18 -12.95
N HIS A 141 19.63 13.39 -12.91
CA HIS A 141 20.32 14.51 -13.55
C HIS A 141 20.95 14.13 -14.90
N THR A 142 20.99 12.84 -15.23
CA THR A 142 21.64 12.33 -16.43
C THR A 142 20.77 12.49 -17.68
N ARG A 143 19.47 12.76 -17.51
CA ARG A 143 18.49 12.88 -18.60
C ARG A 143 17.98 14.30 -18.75
N GLN A 144 17.76 14.72 -19.99
CA GLN A 144 17.08 15.99 -20.29
C GLN A 144 15.63 16.00 -19.80
N LYS A 145 14.96 14.83 -19.85
CA LYS A 145 13.63 14.60 -19.30
C LYS A 145 13.75 13.54 -18.21
N PRO A 146 13.58 13.90 -16.92
CA PRO A 146 13.61 12.93 -15.84
C PRO A 146 12.56 11.83 -16.04
N LEU A 147 12.93 10.58 -15.76
CA LEU A 147 12.04 9.41 -15.82
C LEU A 147 10.82 9.59 -14.91
N PHE A 148 11.08 10.08 -13.69
CA PHE A 148 10.03 10.45 -12.75
C PHE A 148 9.91 11.98 -12.69
N PRO A 149 8.73 12.56 -12.99
CA PRO A 149 8.56 14.00 -12.91
C PRO A 149 8.57 14.50 -11.46
N ARG A 150 9.07 15.71 -11.24
CA ARG A 150 9.23 16.30 -9.88
C ARG A 150 7.95 16.37 -9.06
N TRP A 151 6.79 16.59 -9.70
CA TRP A 151 5.50 16.59 -8.99
C TRP A 151 5.19 15.23 -8.37
N TYR A 152 5.56 14.14 -9.05
CA TYR A 152 5.39 12.78 -8.55
C TYR A 152 6.38 12.47 -7.43
N GLY A 153 7.58 13.06 -7.52
CA GLY A 153 8.54 13.15 -6.43
C GLY A 153 7.95 13.72 -5.15
N TRP A 154 7.44 14.95 -5.24
CA TRP A 154 6.78 15.62 -4.11
C TRP A 154 5.57 14.83 -3.59
N LEU A 155 4.73 14.30 -4.48
CA LEU A 155 3.60 13.46 -4.08
C LEU A 155 4.06 12.24 -3.25
N SER A 156 5.14 11.59 -3.66
CA SER A 156 5.67 10.41 -2.95
C SER A 156 6.30 10.77 -1.60
N LEU A 157 6.99 11.92 -1.51
CA LEU A 157 7.53 12.43 -0.24
C LEU A 157 6.41 12.80 0.74
N VAL A 158 5.39 13.52 0.27
CA VAL A 158 4.21 13.89 1.06
C VAL A 158 3.48 12.64 1.54
N LEU A 159 3.27 11.65 0.66
CA LEU A 159 2.67 10.38 1.04
C LEU A 159 3.44 9.73 2.20
N GLY A 160 4.77 9.65 2.12
CA GLY A 160 5.56 9.08 3.21
C GLY A 160 5.36 9.81 4.54
N VAL A 161 5.26 11.15 4.53
CA VAL A 161 4.95 11.91 5.76
C VAL A 161 3.57 11.53 6.31
N THR A 162 2.56 11.38 5.45
CA THR A 162 1.20 11.03 5.88
C THR A 162 1.07 9.60 6.42
N LEU A 163 2.02 8.70 6.12
CA LEU A 163 2.02 7.32 6.61
C LEU A 163 2.66 7.15 7.99
N ILE A 164 3.50 8.10 8.42
CA ILE A 164 4.18 8.07 9.73
C ILE A 164 3.22 7.95 10.92
N PRO A 165 2.08 8.67 10.97
CA PRO A 165 1.09 8.52 12.03
C PRO A 165 0.62 7.07 12.28
N GLY A 166 0.67 6.20 11.26
CA GLY A 166 0.35 4.78 11.39
C GLY A 166 1.20 4.07 12.45
N ALA A 167 2.45 4.49 12.68
CA ALA A 167 3.29 3.90 13.73
C ALA A 167 2.78 4.13 15.16
N PHE A 168 1.88 5.10 15.35
CA PHE A 168 1.40 5.51 16.67
C PHE A 168 0.04 4.90 17.03
N VAL A 169 -0.59 4.14 16.13
CA VAL A 169 -1.89 3.49 16.43
C VAL A 169 -1.81 2.50 17.59
N PHE A 170 -0.64 1.90 17.83
CA PHE A 170 -0.41 0.99 18.95
C PHE A 170 -0.45 1.67 20.32
N LEU A 171 -0.40 3.00 20.35
CA LEU A 171 -0.35 3.81 21.58
C LEU A 171 -1.65 4.56 21.85
N ASN A 172 -2.59 4.58 20.90
CA ASN A 172 -3.78 5.43 20.95
C ASN A 172 -5.04 4.63 20.65
N GLN A 173 -6.00 4.64 21.57
CA GLN A 173 -7.32 4.03 21.41
C GLN A 173 -8.38 5.03 20.95
N ASP A 174 -8.09 6.33 21.00
CA ASP A 174 -9.00 7.39 20.59
C ASP A 174 -8.24 8.56 19.93
N GLY A 175 -9.02 9.52 19.41
CA GLY A 175 -8.48 10.73 18.80
C GLY A 175 -7.86 10.53 17.42
N PRO A 176 -7.05 11.50 16.95
CA PRO A 176 -6.60 11.54 15.56
C PRO A 176 -5.59 10.45 15.18
N LEU A 177 -4.92 9.83 16.17
CA LEU A 177 -3.91 8.79 15.99
C LEU A 177 -4.44 7.37 16.23
N ALA A 178 -5.70 7.20 16.65
CA ALA A 178 -6.35 5.90 16.66
C ALA A 178 -6.47 5.33 15.24
N TRP A 179 -6.65 4.01 15.08
CA TRP A 179 -6.69 3.38 13.75
C TRP A 179 -7.89 3.83 12.88
N ASN A 180 -8.93 4.40 13.48
CA ASN A 180 -10.07 5.03 12.78
C ASN A 180 -9.93 6.57 12.69
N GLY A 181 -8.83 7.13 13.21
CA GLY A 181 -8.60 8.56 13.35
C GLY A 181 -8.18 9.26 12.04
N LEU A 182 -8.27 10.59 12.04
CA LEU A 182 -7.97 11.43 10.88
C LEU A 182 -6.53 11.27 10.37
N LEU A 183 -5.53 11.30 11.27
CA LEU A 183 -4.12 11.29 10.90
C LEU A 183 -3.61 9.89 10.57
N ALA A 184 -4.08 8.86 11.28
CA ALA A 184 -3.63 7.50 11.06
C ALA A 184 -4.40 6.77 9.95
N ASN A 185 -5.62 7.20 9.60
CA ASN A 185 -6.45 6.51 8.62
C ASN A 185 -6.83 7.39 7.42
N ILE A 186 -7.60 8.46 7.64
CA ILE A 186 -8.27 9.17 6.55
C ILE A 186 -7.28 9.88 5.63
N ILE A 187 -6.37 10.69 6.20
CA ILE A 187 -5.34 11.41 5.43
C ILE A 187 -4.44 10.45 4.64
N PRO A 188 -3.80 9.43 5.26
CA PRO A 188 -2.97 8.50 4.51
C PRO A 188 -3.75 7.71 3.47
N SER A 189 -5.01 7.33 3.74
CA SER A 189 -5.84 6.59 2.77
C SER A 189 -6.12 7.41 1.51
N VAL A 190 -6.47 8.69 1.67
CA VAL A 190 -6.70 9.60 0.54
C VAL A 190 -5.39 9.87 -0.21
N ALA A 191 -4.31 10.17 0.49
CA ALA A 191 -3.00 10.39 -0.12
C ALA A 191 -2.52 9.17 -0.90
N TYR A 192 -2.69 7.97 -0.33
CA TYR A 192 -2.36 6.70 -0.96
C TYR A 192 -3.21 6.44 -2.20
N ALA A 193 -4.52 6.72 -2.16
CA ALA A 193 -5.41 6.58 -3.32
C ALA A 193 -4.98 7.50 -4.47
N VAL A 194 -4.66 8.76 -4.19
CA VAL A 194 -4.15 9.72 -5.19
C VAL A 194 -2.83 9.22 -5.79
N TRP A 195 -1.89 8.78 -4.94
CA TRP A 195 -0.60 8.25 -5.39
C TRP A 195 -0.79 6.99 -6.25
N LYS A 196 -1.64 6.05 -5.83
CA LYS A 196 -1.91 4.82 -6.60
C LYS A 196 -2.56 5.07 -7.97
N ILE A 197 -3.28 6.18 -8.16
CA ILE A 197 -3.80 6.59 -9.47
C ILE A 197 -2.70 7.27 -10.30
N ALA A 198 -1.88 8.10 -9.66
CA ALA A 198 -0.79 8.83 -10.32
C ALA A 198 0.31 7.91 -10.85
N THR A 199 0.67 6.86 -10.11
CA THR A 199 1.85 6.06 -10.47
C THR A 199 1.73 5.29 -11.78
N PRO A 200 0.62 4.58 -12.09
CA PRO A 200 0.49 3.92 -13.39
C PRO A 200 0.62 4.91 -14.56
N TYR A 201 0.09 6.12 -14.43
CA TYR A 201 0.24 7.17 -15.43
C TYR A 201 1.71 7.55 -15.65
N VAL A 202 2.48 7.71 -14.57
CA VAL A 202 3.91 8.04 -14.64
C VAL A 202 4.72 6.86 -15.19
N LEU A 203 4.45 5.63 -14.75
CA LEU A 203 5.16 4.44 -15.21
C LEU A 203 4.90 4.15 -16.68
N LEU A 204 3.65 4.25 -17.15
CA LEU A 204 3.33 4.08 -18.57
C LEU A 204 4.08 5.08 -19.44
N LYS A 205 4.16 6.34 -19.00
CA LYS A 205 4.96 7.36 -19.69
C LYS A 205 6.45 6.99 -19.71
N ALA A 206 7.01 6.56 -18.57
CA ALA A 206 8.42 6.17 -18.49
C ALA A 206 8.75 4.96 -19.39
N ILE A 207 7.83 4.00 -19.52
CA ILE A 207 7.96 2.85 -20.42
C ILE A 207 7.88 3.30 -21.88
N THR A 208 6.92 4.15 -22.25
CA THR A 208 6.84 4.66 -23.63
C THR A 208 8.07 5.49 -24.02
N ASP A 209 8.65 6.24 -23.09
CA ASP A 209 9.90 6.98 -23.33
C ASP A 209 11.09 6.00 -23.47
N GLU A 210 11.11 4.89 -22.72
CA GLU A 210 12.09 3.80 -22.88
C GLU A 210 12.02 3.13 -24.25
N GLU A 211 10.81 2.79 -24.73
CA GLU A 211 10.61 2.17 -26.03
C GLU A 211 11.15 3.05 -27.17
N LYS A 212 10.97 4.37 -27.07
CA LYS A 212 11.52 5.33 -28.04
C LYS A 212 13.04 5.41 -27.99
N GLU A 213 13.63 5.49 -26.79
CA GLU A 213 15.08 5.49 -26.62
C GLU A 213 15.72 4.22 -27.20
N LEU A 214 15.05 3.06 -27.08
CA LEU A 214 15.51 1.80 -27.65
C LEU A 214 15.35 1.73 -29.18
N ALA A 215 14.29 2.31 -29.73
CA ALA A 215 14.07 2.39 -31.18
C ALA A 215 15.06 3.34 -31.88
N ASP A 216 15.48 4.40 -31.20
CA ASP A 216 16.42 5.40 -31.73
C ASP A 216 17.89 4.96 -31.61
N LYS A 217 18.21 3.88 -30.88
CA LYS A 217 19.56 3.33 -30.82
C LYS A 217 19.95 2.69 -32.16
N PRO A 218 21.04 3.12 -32.82
CA PRO A 218 21.50 2.49 -34.06
C PRO A 218 21.88 1.03 -33.81
N ALA A 219 21.52 0.14 -34.74
CA ALA A 219 21.62 -1.32 -34.63
C ALA A 219 23.06 -1.89 -34.49
N ASN A 220 24.08 -1.06 -34.21
CA ASN A 220 25.49 -1.43 -34.29
C ASN A 220 26.33 -1.12 -33.03
N GLU A 221 25.72 -0.85 -31.87
CA GLU A 221 26.48 -0.90 -30.60
C GLU A 221 26.43 -2.31 -30.00
N PRO A 222 27.57 -2.99 -29.80
CA PRO A 222 27.57 -4.31 -29.19
C PRO A 222 27.06 -4.22 -27.75
N VAL A 223 26.18 -5.16 -27.39
CA VAL A 223 25.71 -5.33 -26.01
C VAL A 223 26.92 -5.69 -25.14
N THR A 224 27.44 -4.73 -24.39
CA THR A 224 28.41 -5.02 -23.33
C THR A 224 27.64 -5.69 -22.19
N VAL A 225 27.88 -7.00 -22.06
CA VAL A 225 27.36 -7.89 -21.00
C VAL A 225 27.87 -7.46 -19.63
#